data_AF-A0A2E4PTA7-F1
#
_entry.id   AF-A0A2E4PTA7-F1
#
_cell.length_a   1.000
_cell.length_b   1.000
_cell.length_c   1.000
_cell.angle_alpha   90.00
_cell.angle_beta   90.00
_cell.angle_gamma   90.00
#
_symmetry.space_group_name_H-M   'P 1'
#
loop_
_entity.id
_entity.type
_entity.pdbx_description
1 polymer ?
#
loop_
_entity_poly.entity_id
_entity_poly.type
_entity_poly.pdbx_seq_one_letter_code
_entity_poly.pdbx_strand_id
1 'polypeptide(L)' 'MAAGAGYSATYNFDDLEELTTSLEQIMNQDGPIFVAIKVPAEVENLPIGMRERRVTRSRSQTINDLRSELKIS' A
#
# COMPACT_ATOMS: atom_id res chain seq x y z
N MET A 1 -16.59 0.87 2.19
CA MET A 1 -16.20 -0.56 2.15
C MET A 1 -15.52 -1.00 3.45
N ALA A 2 -14.48 -0.31 3.94
CA ALA A 2 -13.74 -0.72 5.16
C ALA A 2 -14.59 -0.78 6.45
N ALA A 3 -15.57 0.11 6.64
CA ALA A 3 -16.42 0.10 7.86
C ALA A 3 -17.25 -1.19 8.03
N GLY A 4 -17.49 -1.93 6.94
CA GLY A 4 -18.19 -3.22 6.98
C GLY A 4 -17.27 -4.45 7.11
N ALA A 5 -15.95 -4.26 7.16
CA ALA A 5 -14.96 -5.33 7.14
C ALA A 5 -14.31 -5.61 8.51
N GLY A 6 -14.83 -5.01 9.60
CA GLY A 6 -14.34 -5.23 10.96
C GLY A 6 -13.18 -4.34 11.39
N TYR A 7 -12.90 -3.25 10.68
CA TYR A 7 -11.99 -2.21 11.15
C TYR A 7 -12.64 -1.38 12.26
N SER A 8 -11.91 -1.10 13.35
CA SER A 8 -12.38 -0.28 14.48
C SER A 8 -12.70 1.15 14.05
N ALA A 9 -11.90 1.69 13.13
CA ALA A 9 -12.09 3.03 12.57
C ALA A 9 -11.63 3.08 11.11
N THR A 10 -12.18 4.05 10.37
CA THR A 10 -11.83 4.28 8.96
C THR A 10 -11.66 5.77 8.70
N TYR A 11 -10.52 6.15 8.12
CA TYR A 11 -10.17 7.53 7.77
C TYR A 11 -9.89 7.66 6.28
N ASN A 12 -10.18 8.81 5.70
CA ASN A 12 -9.88 9.13 4.30
C ASN A 12 -9.29 10.53 4.21
N PHE A 13 -8.10 10.64 3.61
CA PHE A 13 -7.38 11.90 3.41
C PHE A 13 -7.16 12.15 1.91
N ASP A 14 -7.36 13.39 1.48
CA ASP A 14 -6.94 13.88 0.17
C ASP A 14 -5.87 14.99 0.26
N ASP A 15 -5.64 15.51 1.47
CA ASP A 15 -4.55 16.42 1.81
C ASP A 15 -3.50 15.74 2.72
N LEU A 16 -2.23 15.97 2.40
CA LEU A 16 -1.09 15.47 3.18
C LEU A 16 -0.90 16.22 4.50
N GLU A 17 -1.27 17.49 4.58
CA GLU A 17 -1.16 18.27 5.82
C GLU A 17 -2.14 17.75 6.88
N GLU A 18 -3.37 17.46 6.48
CA GLU A 18 -4.38 16.87 7.36
C GLU A 18 -3.97 15.46 7.84
N LEU A 19 -3.41 14.65 6.94
CA LEU A 19 -2.87 13.33 7.29
C LEU A 19 -1.77 13.45 8.35
N THR A 20 -0.77 14.30 8.13
CA THR A 20 0.38 14.41 9.05
C THR A 20 -0.01 14.89 10.43
N THR A 21 -0.98 15.81 10.52
CA THR A 21 -1.48 16.33 11.80
C THR A 21 -2.32 15.31 12.56
N SER A 22 -3.03 14.43 11.84
CA SER A 22 -3.97 13.47 12.44
C SER A 22 -3.36 12.09 12.69
N LEU A 23 -2.28 11.74 11.99
CA LEU A 23 -1.72 10.38 11.99
C LEU A 23 -1.26 9.91 13.36
N GLU A 24 -0.62 10.78 14.14
CA GLU A 24 -0.15 10.43 15.49
C GLU A 24 -1.32 10.00 16.39
N GLN A 25 -2.43 10.73 16.34
CA GLN A 25 -3.63 10.38 17.11
C GLN A 25 -4.25 9.07 16.61
N ILE A 26 -4.28 8.85 15.30
CA ILE A 26 -4.82 7.63 14.68
C ILE A 26 -3.98 6.41 15.06
N MET A 27 -2.65 6.54 15.09
CA MET A 27 -1.75 5.45 15.47
C MET A 27 -1.87 5.04 16.94
N ASN A 28 -2.34 5.94 17.81
CA ASN A 28 -2.57 5.67 19.23
C ASN A 28 -3.96 5.08 19.54
N GLN A 29 -4.83 4.91 18.54
CA GLN A 29 -6.14 4.32 18.72
C GLN A 29 -6.08 2.79 18.73
N ASP A 30 -6.96 2.18 19.52
CA ASP A 30 -7.00 0.72 19.67
C ASP A 30 -7.71 0.01 18.52
N GLY A 31 -7.04 -1.03 18.00
CA GLY A 31 -7.58 -1.98 17.04
C GLY A 31 -7.18 -1.71 15.58
N PRO A 32 -7.66 -2.53 14.65
CA PRO A 32 -7.30 -2.40 13.24
C PRO A 32 -7.97 -1.15 12.65
N ILE A 33 -7.16 -0.22 12.17
CA ILE A 33 -7.63 1.02 11.56
C ILE A 33 -7.28 1.04 10.07
N PHE A 34 -8.25 1.44 9.26
CA PHE A 34 -8.05 1.61 7.83
C PHE A 34 -7.89 3.10 7.49
N VAL A 35 -6.82 3.45 6.79
CA VAL A 35 -6.56 4.81 6.32
C VAL A 35 -6.43 4.78 4.79
N ALA A 36 -7.34 5.48 4.10
CA ALA A 36 -7.26 5.72 2.67
C ALA A 36 -6.62 7.09 2.40
N ILE A 37 -5.69 7.14 1.45
CA ILE A 37 -5.03 8.38 1.03
C ILE A 37 -5.14 8.50 -0.48
N LYS A 38 -5.64 9.63 -0.96
CA LYS A 38 -5.65 9.95 -2.39
C LYS A 38 -4.33 10.62 -2.78
N VAL A 39 -3.55 9.96 -3.64
CA VAL A 39 -2.26 10.48 -4.11
C VAL A 39 -2.32 10.72 -5.61
N PRO A 40 -1.90 11.89 -6.12
CA PRO A 40 -1.78 12.10 -7.57
C PRO A 40 -0.71 11.17 -8.14
N ALA A 41 -0.99 10.58 -9.30
CA ALA A 41 -0.01 9.73 -9.96
C ALA A 41 1.15 10.59 -10.50
N GLU A 42 2.38 10.17 -10.23
CA GLU A 42 3.55 10.74 -10.90
C GLU A 42 3.53 10.33 -12.38
N VAL A 43 3.51 11.31 -13.27
CA VAL A 43 3.46 11.07 -14.72
C VAL A 43 4.88 10.96 -15.26
N GLU A 44 5.25 9.75 -15.65
CA GLU A 44 6.52 9.50 -16.34
C GLU A 44 6.36 9.79 -17.85
N ASN A 45 6.84 10.96 -18.29
CA ASN A 45 6.82 11.40 -19.69
C ASN A 45 7.89 10.73 -20.57
N LEU A 46 8.29 9.50 -20.24
CA LEU A 46 9.22 8.70 -21.02
C LEU A 46 8.45 7.66 -21.86
N PRO A 47 8.90 7.37 -23.10
CA PRO A 47 8.41 6.23 -23.86
C PRO A 47 8.55 4.94 -23.04
N ILE A 48 7.60 4.00 -23.20
CA ILE A 48 7.50 2.81 -22.33
C ILE A 48 8.79 1.96 -22.26
N GLY A 49 9.60 1.96 -23.33
CA GLY A 49 10.88 1.24 -23.37
C GLY A 49 12.04 1.92 -22.62
N MET A 50 11.87 3.17 -22.21
CA MET A 50 12.85 3.96 -21.45
C MET A 50 12.46 4.14 -19.97
N ARG A 51 11.26 3.66 -19.59
CA ARG A 51 10.78 3.75 -18.21
C ARG A 51 11.54 2.81 -17.30
N GLU A 52 11.82 3.23 -16.07
CA GLU A 52 12.38 2.30 -15.09
C GLU A 52 11.35 1.23 -14.76
N ARG A 53 11.69 -0.03 -15.04
CA ARG A 53 10.83 -1.15 -14.70
C ARG A 53 10.87 -1.35 -13.19
N ARG A 54 9.87 -0.84 -12.48
CA ARG A 54 9.70 -1.08 -11.05
C ARG A 54 9.33 -2.54 -10.80
N VAL A 55 10.33 -3.39 -10.57
CA VAL A 55 10.11 -4.78 -10.21
C VAL A 55 9.69 -4.83 -8.75
N THR A 56 8.43 -5.16 -8.46
CA THR A 56 7.88 -5.18 -7.09
C THR A 56 8.36 -6.36 -6.25
N ARG A 57 8.92 -7.40 -6.89
CA ARG A 57 9.42 -8.62 -6.25
C ARG A 57 10.74 -9.04 -6.89
N SER A 58 11.71 -9.46 -6.09
CA SER A 58 12.94 -10.02 -6.63
C SER A 58 12.67 -11.38 -7.29
N ARG A 59 13.56 -11.78 -8.20
CA ARG A 59 13.51 -13.14 -8.78
C ARG A 59 13.59 -14.23 -7.71
N SER A 60 14.42 -14.04 -6.69
CA SER A 60 14.56 -15.00 -5.59
C SER A 60 13.28 -15.11 -4.76
N GLN A 61 12.63 -13.99 -4.46
CA GLN A 61 11.30 -13.98 -3.81
C GLN A 61 10.27 -14.74 -4.65
N THR A 62 10.21 -14.43 -5.95
CA THR A 62 9.26 -15.10 -6.87
C THR A 62 9.49 -16.61 -6.92
N ILE A 63 10.74 -17.07 -6.97
CA ILE A 63 11.07 -18.49 -6.99
C ILE A 63 10.70 -19.16 -5.67
N ASN A 64 10.99 -18.53 -4.54
CA ASN A 64 10.67 -19.08 -3.22
C ASN A 64 9.15 -19.17 -3.00
N ASP A 65 8.41 -18.13 -3.37
CA ASP A 65 6.94 -18.11 -3.29
C ASP A 65 6.33 -19.24 -4.13
N LEU A 66 6.81 -19.39 -5.38
CA LEU A 66 6.31 -20.41 -6.31
C LEU A 66 6.63 -21.84 -5.83
N ARG A 67 7.82 -22.05 -5.24
CA ARG A 67 8.20 -23.34 -4.63
C ARG A 67 7.34 -23.67 -3.40
N SER A 68 7.06 -22.67 -2.57
CA SER A 68 6.16 -22.80 -1.41
C SER A 68 4.74 -23.17 -1.84
N GLU A 69 4.19 -22.47 -2.83
CA GLU A 69 2.84 -22.71 -3.37
C GLU A 69 2.71 -24.11 -3.99
N LEU A 70 3.72 -24.54 -4.75
CA LEU A 70 3.77 -25.85 -5.39
C LEU A 70 4.21 -26.99 -4.46
N LYS A 71 4.52 -26.70 -3.19
CA LYS A 71 5.04 -27.66 -2.20
C LYS A 71 6.32 -28.38 -2.64
N ILE A 72 7.17 -27.68 -3.38
CA ILE A 72 8.45 -28.21 -3.88
C ILE A 72 9.56 -27.71 -2.95
N SER A 73 10.06 -28.59 -2.08
CA SER A 73 11.17 -28.28 -1.17
C SER A 73 12.50 -28.12 -1.89
#